data_AF-A0A371NWE9-F1
#
_entry.id   AF-A0A371NWE9-F1
#
_cell.length_a   1.000
_cell.length_b   1.000
_cell.length_c   1.000
_cell.angle_alpha   90.00
_cell.angle_beta   90.00
_cell.angle_gamma   90.00
#
_symmetry.space_group_name_H-M   'P 1'
#
loop_
_entity.id
_entity.type
_entity.pdbx_description
1 polymer ?
#
loop_
_entity_poly.entity_id
_entity_poly.type
_entity_poly.pdbx_seq_one_letter_code
_entity_poly.pdbx_strand_id
1 'polypeptide(L)'
;MNIALTGKAELARDEVHERFPFKEKQQIVRLGLSYAMRLKLEPIRGAGFGRAGDGQNMNVGSFDPSGELLDLVRAFYPDAEDPAEVAETLMSLGLVQLAADLRNSTVTRITDILYAGDGD
;
A
#
# COMPACT_ATOMS: atom_id res chain seq x y z
N MET A 1 -5.36 15.87 -8.36
CA MET A 1 -5.35 14.41 -8.51
C MET A 1 -5.55 13.81 -7.14
N ASN A 2 -6.42 12.80 -7.03
CA ASN A 2 -6.66 12.08 -5.78
C ASN A 2 -6.22 10.65 -5.97
N ILE A 3 -5.83 9.99 -4.88
CA ILE A 3 -5.65 8.55 -4.84
C ILE A 3 -6.65 7.97 -3.87
N ALA A 4 -7.20 6.81 -4.19
CA ALA A 4 -8.32 6.23 -3.50
C ALA A 4 -8.09 4.76 -3.14
N LEU A 5 -8.31 4.41 -1.88
CA LEU A 5 -8.34 3.01 -1.49
C LEU A 5 -9.60 2.32 -2.03
N THR A 6 -9.49 1.00 -2.23
CA THR A 6 -10.68 0.15 -2.32
C THR A 6 -11.30 -0.03 -0.93
N GLY A 7 -12.59 -0.36 -0.84
CA GLY A 7 -13.22 -0.63 0.45
C GLY A 7 -12.55 -1.76 1.24
N LYS A 8 -12.00 -2.77 0.55
CA LYS A 8 -11.22 -3.84 1.18
C LYS A 8 -9.91 -3.33 1.76
N ALA A 9 -9.22 -2.44 1.04
CA ALA A 9 -7.98 -1.83 1.51
C ALA A 9 -8.21 -0.86 2.68
N GLU A 10 -9.37 -0.18 2.73
CA GLU A 10 -9.79 0.65 3.88
C GLU A 10 -9.88 -0.21 5.16
N LEU A 11 -10.57 -1.35 5.10
CA LEU A 11 -10.69 -2.27 6.24
C LEU A 11 -9.32 -2.84 6.65
N ALA A 12 -8.49 -3.21 5.67
CA ALA A 12 -7.13 -3.69 5.94
C ALA A 12 -6.26 -2.59 6.58
N ARG A 13 -6.40 -1.33 6.16
CA ARG A 13 -5.71 -0.19 6.79
C ARG A 13 -6.08 -0.08 8.27
N ASP A 14 -7.36 -0.21 8.60
CA ASP A 14 -7.83 -0.09 9.98
C ASP A 14 -7.27 -1.22 10.86
N GLU A 15 -7.27 -2.45 10.36
CA GLU A 15 -6.64 -3.60 11.03
C GLU A 15 -5.12 -3.39 11.24
N VAL A 16 -4.42 -2.90 10.22
CA VAL A 16 -2.99 -2.56 10.33
C VAL A 16 -2.77 -1.44 11.35
N HIS A 17 -3.66 -0.43 11.39
CA HIS A 17 -3.58 0.68 12.33
C HIS A 17 -3.77 0.23 13.79
N GLU A 18 -4.70 -0.69 14.04
CA GLU A 18 -4.92 -1.26 15.37
C GLU A 18 -3.67 -1.98 15.87
N ARG A 19 -2.95 -2.65 14.97
CA ARG A 19 -1.71 -3.37 15.33
C ARG A 19 -0.51 -2.45 15.45
N PHE A 20 -0.40 -1.47 14.57
CA PHE A 20 0.68 -0.50 14.45
C PHE A 20 0.12 0.92 14.37
N PRO A 21 -0.04 1.61 15.52
CA PRO A 21 -0.68 2.92 15.54
C PRO A 21 0.25 4.00 14.95
N PHE A 22 -0.06 4.44 13.73
CA PHE A 22 0.56 5.59 13.08
C PHE A 22 -0.17 6.89 13.42
N LYS A 23 0.54 8.03 13.47
CA LYS A 23 -0.11 9.32 13.76
C LYS A 23 -1.05 9.77 12.63
N GLU A 24 -0.66 9.49 11.39
CA GLU A 24 -1.40 9.93 10.21
C GLU A 24 -1.80 8.72 9.37
N LYS A 25 -3.05 8.70 8.89
CA LYS A 25 -3.57 7.61 8.05
C LYS A 25 -2.75 7.43 6.77
N GLN A 26 -2.22 8.52 6.24
CA GLN A 26 -1.36 8.55 5.05
C GLN A 26 -0.08 7.74 5.24
N GLN A 27 0.45 7.67 6.46
CA GLN A 27 1.66 6.88 6.75
C GLN A 27 1.41 5.37 6.55
N ILE A 28 0.23 4.89 6.93
CA ILE A 28 -0.16 3.48 6.71
C ILE A 28 -0.35 3.19 5.24
N VAL A 29 -0.93 4.13 4.49
CA VAL A 29 -1.10 3.97 3.05
C VAL A 29 0.25 3.93 2.31
N ARG A 30 1.21 4.77 2.71
CA ARG A 30 2.61 4.68 2.25
C ARG A 30 3.26 3.36 2.64
N LEU A 31 3.02 2.86 3.86
CA LEU A 31 3.49 1.54 4.26
C LEU A 31 2.93 0.44 3.35
N GLY A 32 1.65 0.53 2.98
CA GLY A 32 1.02 -0.33 1.98
C GLY A 32 1.77 -0.35 0.66
N LEU A 33 2.06 0.82 0.08
CA LEU A 33 2.86 0.94 -1.15
C LEU A 33 4.23 0.24 -0.98
N SER A 34 4.97 0.62 0.06
CA SER A 34 6.30 0.09 0.31
C SER A 34 6.29 -1.42 0.52
N TYR A 35 5.26 -1.96 1.18
CA TYR A 35 5.13 -3.39 1.41
C TYR A 35 4.84 -4.16 0.14
N ALA A 36 3.94 -3.65 -0.72
CA ALA A 36 3.70 -4.23 -2.03
C ALA A 36 4.97 -4.24 -2.89
N MET A 37 5.71 -3.14 -2.91
CA MET A 37 6.98 -3.04 -3.64
C MET A 37 8.04 -4.01 -3.10
N ARG A 38 8.17 -4.12 -1.77
CA ARG A 38 9.07 -5.08 -1.11
C ARG A 38 8.78 -6.51 -1.55
N LEU A 39 7.51 -6.89 -1.54
CA LEU A 39 7.07 -8.23 -1.95
C LEU A 39 7.02 -8.42 -3.47
N LYS A 40 7.38 -7.38 -4.25
CA LYS A 40 7.31 -7.38 -5.71
C LYS A 40 5.92 -7.76 -6.23
N LEU A 41 4.87 -7.29 -5.55
CA LEU A 41 3.50 -7.50 -6.01
C LEU A 41 3.31 -6.79 -7.35
N GLU A 42 2.69 -7.48 -8.30
CA GLU A 42 2.32 -6.89 -9.58
C GLU A 42 1.08 -5.98 -9.42
N PRO A 43 1.03 -4.80 -10.04
CA PRO A 43 -0.07 -3.86 -9.92
C PRO A 43 -1.28 -4.29 -10.78
N ILE A 44 -1.83 -5.48 -10.51
CA ILE A 44 -2.95 -6.06 -11.26
C ILE A 44 -4.25 -5.97 -10.44
N ARG A 45 -5.27 -5.35 -11.04
CA ARG A 45 -6.62 -5.24 -10.47
C ARG A 45 -7.47 -6.47 -10.82
N GLY A 46 -7.23 -7.57 -10.11
CA GLY A 46 -8.00 -8.82 -10.30
C GLY A 46 -9.48 -8.72 -9.88
N ALA A 47 -10.26 -9.78 -10.15
CA ALA A 47 -11.71 -9.82 -9.91
C ALA A 47 -12.16 -9.52 -8.47
N GLY A 48 -11.27 -9.66 -7.48
CA GLY A 48 -11.52 -9.38 -6.06
C GLY A 48 -10.89 -8.09 -5.54
N PHE A 49 -10.36 -7.23 -6.42
CA PHE A 49 -9.68 -5.98 -6.04
C PHE A 49 -10.65 -4.97 -5.40
N GLY A 50 -11.89 -4.96 -5.88
CA GLY A 50 -12.90 -3.94 -5.54
C GLY A 50 -12.76 -2.70 -6.43
N ARG A 51 -13.52 -1.64 -6.10
CA ARG A 51 -13.46 -0.37 -6.84
C ARG A 51 -12.68 0.67 -6.04
N ALA A 52 -11.76 1.36 -6.72
CA ALA A 52 -11.11 2.53 -6.15
C ALA A 52 -12.13 3.65 -5.90
N GLY A 53 -12.05 4.30 -4.74
CA GLY A 53 -13.00 5.34 -4.33
C GLY A 53 -14.10 4.86 -3.40
N ASP A 54 -14.25 3.54 -3.22
CA ASP A 54 -15.14 2.96 -2.20
C ASP A 54 -14.55 3.09 -0.78
N GLY A 55 -13.25 3.35 -0.66
CA GLY A 55 -12.54 3.64 0.60
C GLY A 55 -12.16 5.12 0.75
N GLN A 56 -11.16 5.39 1.59
CA GLN A 56 -10.63 6.73 1.81
C GLN A 56 -10.06 7.29 0.52
N ASN A 57 -10.55 8.49 0.17
CA ASN A 57 -9.96 9.34 -0.84
C ASN A 57 -8.95 10.29 -0.17
N MET A 58 -7.78 10.44 -0.78
CA MET A 58 -6.76 11.37 -0.32
C MET A 58 -6.18 12.18 -1.47
N ASN A 59 -5.89 13.45 -1.19
CA ASN A 59 -5.17 14.30 -2.14
C ASN A 59 -3.72 13.79 -2.25
N VAL A 60 -3.23 13.65 -3.48
CA VAL A 60 -1.84 13.29 -3.79
C VAL A 60 -0.85 14.12 -2.98
N GLY A 61 -1.04 15.43 -2.80
CA GLY A 61 -0.11 16.28 -2.04
C GLY A 61 -0.01 15.93 -0.54
N SER A 62 -1.00 15.25 0.03
CA SER A 62 -0.90 14.70 1.40
C SER A 62 -0.28 13.31 1.42
N PHE A 63 -0.50 12.52 0.37
CA PHE A 63 0.08 11.20 0.22
C PHE A 63 1.57 11.28 -0.16
N ASP A 64 1.95 12.12 -1.10
CA ASP A 64 3.29 12.25 -1.66
C ASP A 64 3.66 13.75 -1.78
N PRO A 65 4.01 14.40 -0.65
CA PRO A 65 4.29 15.84 -0.65
C PRO A 65 5.51 16.24 -1.47
N SER A 66 6.52 15.34 -1.58
CA SER A 66 7.74 15.60 -2.36
C SER A 66 7.62 15.17 -3.82
N GLY A 67 6.67 14.30 -4.17
CA GLY A 67 6.57 13.69 -5.50
C GLY A 67 7.48 12.47 -5.70
N GLU A 68 8.33 12.18 -4.72
CA GLU A 68 9.35 11.13 -4.82
C GLU A 68 8.73 9.73 -4.85
N LEU A 69 7.55 9.52 -4.24
CA LEU A 69 6.88 8.21 -4.30
C LEU A 69 6.33 7.93 -5.70
N LEU A 70 5.73 8.92 -6.35
CA LEU A 70 5.28 8.77 -7.73
C LEU A 70 6.45 8.67 -8.71
N ASP A 71 7.54 9.39 -8.50
CA ASP A 71 8.76 9.23 -9.31
C ASP A 71 9.39 7.85 -9.13
N LEU A 72 9.37 7.30 -7.92
CA LEU A 72 9.77 5.92 -7.66
C LEU A 72 8.87 4.93 -8.41
N VAL A 73 7.54 5.11 -8.36
CA VAL A 73 6.61 4.25 -9.11
C VAL A 73 6.87 4.33 -10.62
N ARG A 74 7.12 5.53 -11.17
CA ARG A 74 7.51 5.70 -12.59
C ARG A 74 8.79 4.96 -12.94
N ALA A 75 9.78 4.98 -12.05
CA ALA A 75 11.05 4.29 -12.30
C ALA A 75 10.88 2.76 -12.35
N PHE A 76 9.99 2.19 -11.52
CA PHE A 76 9.71 0.75 -11.51
C PHE A 76 8.72 0.30 -12.58
N TYR A 77 7.83 1.19 -13.00
CA TYR A 77 6.78 0.92 -13.99
C TYR A 77 6.81 1.96 -15.11
N PRO A 78 7.90 2.01 -15.91
CA PRO A 78 8.10 3.07 -16.91
C PRO A 78 7.07 3.05 -18.04
N ASP A 79 6.45 1.89 -18.31
CA ASP A 79 5.48 1.70 -19.38
C ASP A 79 4.03 1.95 -18.93
N ALA A 80 3.80 2.31 -17.66
CA ALA A 80 2.46 2.58 -17.16
C ALA A 80 1.94 3.94 -17.63
N GLU A 81 0.73 3.96 -18.20
CA GLU A 81 0.09 5.19 -18.67
C GLU A 81 -0.22 6.16 -17.52
N ASP A 82 -0.61 5.64 -16.35
CA ASP A 82 -0.88 6.44 -15.15
C ASP A 82 -0.15 5.86 -13.91
N PRO A 83 0.99 6.47 -13.53
CA PRO A 83 1.71 6.10 -12.31
C PRO A 83 0.89 6.26 -11.02
N ALA A 84 -0.10 7.15 -11.00
CA ALA A 84 -0.98 7.31 -9.85
C ALA A 84 -1.94 6.11 -9.71
N GLU A 85 -2.41 5.55 -10.83
CA GLU A 85 -3.21 4.32 -10.82
C GLU A 85 -2.39 3.11 -10.36
N VAL A 86 -1.12 3.04 -10.78
CA VAL A 86 -0.18 2.00 -10.30
C VAL A 86 0.03 2.14 -8.80
N ALA A 87 0.31 3.35 -8.31
CA ALA A 87 0.46 3.62 -6.88
C ALA A 87 -0.79 3.20 -6.11
N GLU A 88 -1.98 3.63 -6.56
CA GLU A 88 -3.29 3.26 -6.00
C GLU A 88 -3.48 1.76 -5.84
N THR A 89 -3.08 1.04 -6.89
CA THR A 89 -3.18 -0.42 -6.95
C THR A 89 -2.23 -1.06 -5.95
N LEU A 90 -0.96 -0.67 -5.95
CA LEU A 90 0.05 -1.21 -5.03
C LEU A 90 -0.26 -0.90 -3.57
N MET A 91 -0.75 0.30 -3.26
CA MET A 91 -1.18 0.64 -1.90
C MET A 91 -2.30 -0.27 -1.42
N SER A 92 -3.31 -0.50 -2.27
CA SER A 92 -4.44 -1.36 -1.93
C SER A 92 -4.00 -2.82 -1.77
N LEU A 93 -3.19 -3.33 -2.70
CA LEU A 93 -2.65 -4.69 -2.63
C LEU A 93 -1.77 -4.90 -1.39
N GLY A 94 -0.86 -3.97 -1.13
CA GLY A 94 0.07 -4.07 -0.01
C GLY A 94 -0.61 -3.99 1.35
N LEU A 95 -1.63 -3.14 1.52
CA LEU A 95 -2.43 -3.12 2.75
C LEU A 95 -3.16 -4.44 2.98
N VAL A 96 -3.82 -4.95 1.95
CA VAL A 96 -4.55 -6.23 2.02
C VAL A 96 -3.59 -7.38 2.34
N GLN A 97 -2.42 -7.41 1.71
CA GLN A 97 -1.40 -8.42 1.94
C GLN A 97 -0.82 -8.29 3.36
N LEU A 98 -0.47 -7.09 3.81
CA LEU A 98 0.04 -6.86 5.17
C LEU A 98 -0.97 -7.29 6.24
N ALA A 99 -2.24 -6.97 6.07
CA ALA A 99 -3.28 -7.43 6.99
C ALA A 99 -3.40 -8.97 6.99
N ALA A 100 -3.28 -9.62 5.83
CA ALA A 100 -3.24 -11.08 5.75
C ALA A 100 -2.04 -11.68 6.48
N ASP A 101 -0.86 -11.08 6.31
CA ASP A 101 0.37 -11.52 6.96
C ASP A 101 0.36 -11.29 8.47
N LEU A 102 -0.34 -10.24 8.94
CA LEU A 102 -0.64 -10.04 10.36
C LEU A 102 -1.55 -11.15 10.93
N ARG A 103 -2.66 -11.49 10.23
CA ARG A 103 -3.56 -12.58 10.67
C ARG A 103 -2.85 -13.93 10.70
N ASN A 104 -1.96 -14.17 9.75
CA ASN A 104 -1.21 -15.41 9.64
C ASN A 104 0.03 -15.44 10.55
N SER A 105 0.31 -14.37 11.30
CA SER A 105 1.51 -14.21 12.14
C SER A 105 2.84 -14.30 11.36
N THR A 106 2.81 -14.12 10.04
CA THR A 106 4.01 -13.93 9.20
C THR A 106 4.68 -12.60 9.53
N VAL A 107 3.89 -11.59 9.85
CA VAL A 107 4.35 -10.31 10.42
C VAL A 107 3.77 -10.19 11.81
N THR A 108 4.62 -9.95 12.80
CA THR A 108 4.19 -9.75 14.19
C THR A 108 4.65 -8.40 14.74
N ARG A 109 5.74 -7.85 14.21
CA ARG A 109 6.36 -6.59 14.62
C ARG A 109 6.77 -5.79 13.38
N ILE A 110 6.92 -4.47 13.54
CA ILE A 110 7.41 -3.60 12.46
C ILE A 110 8.78 -4.04 11.94
N THR A 111 9.64 -4.58 12.81
CA THR A 111 10.96 -5.11 12.42
C THR A 111 10.87 -6.24 11.40
N ASP A 112 9.82 -7.05 11.45
CA ASP A 112 9.64 -8.18 10.53
C ASP A 112 9.41 -7.66 9.11
N ILE A 113 8.81 -6.47 8.96
CA ILE A 113 8.62 -5.81 7.66
C ILE A 113 9.96 -5.37 7.06
N LEU A 114 10.96 -5.04 7.89
CA LEU A 114 12.27 -4.60 7.44
C LEU A 114 13.18 -5.78 7.09
N TYR A 115 13.12 -6.87 7.87
CA TYR A 115 14.11 -7.96 7.85
C TYR A 115 13.58 -9.33 7.40
N ALA A 116 12.31 -9.45 7.00
CA ALA A 116 11.76 -10.72 6.51
C ALA A 116 12.44 -11.15 5.19
N GLY A 117 13.48 -11.97 5.28
CA GLY A 117 14.25 -12.47 4.14
C GLY A 117 15.77 -12.46 4.31
N ASP A 118 16.30 -11.86 5.39
CA ASP A 118 17.76 -11.83 5.67
C ASP A 118 18.21 -13.01 6.56
N GLY A 119 17.41 -14.07 6.61
CA GLY A 119 17.68 -15.28 7.37
C GLY A 119 17.85 -16.48 6.46
N ASP A 120 18.88 -16.44 5.59
CA ASP A 120 19.54 -17.61 5.00
C ASP A 120 21.02 -17.25 4.71
#